data_AF-A0A6L9QNX7-F1
#
_entry.id   AF-A0A6L9QNX7-F1
#
_cell.length_a   1.000
_cell.length_b   1.000
_cell.length_c   1.000
_cell.angle_alpha   90.00
_cell.angle_beta   90.00
_cell.angle_gamma   90.00
#
_symmetry.space_group_name_H-M   'P 1'
#
loop_
_entity.id
_entity.type
_entity.pdbx_description
1 polymer ?
#
loop_
_entity_poly.entity_id
_entity_poly.type
_entity_poly.pdbx_seq_one_letter_code
_entity_poly.pdbx_strand_id
1 'polypeptide(L)'
;GGAVREALWVSDQVFASLGVSDAVLWLQARVRECLEGRMLLVVDDLEKLAAHERCGAAAAEELRRLMARAPSLSVVALCRPGGDRRLFDANPALVRAFDVARTRDFAD
;
A
#
# COMPACT_ATOMS: atom_id res chain seq x y z
N GLY A 1 21.67 -15.28 -2.96
CA GLY A 1 20.50 -16.16 -2.82
C GLY A 1 19.43 -15.40 -2.09
N GLY A 2 18.25 -15.23 -2.70
CA GLY A 2 17.17 -14.43 -2.10
C GLY A 2 16.59 -15.16 -0.90
N ALA A 3 16.76 -14.62 0.30
CA ALA A 3 15.99 -15.07 1.44
C ALA A 3 14.53 -14.69 1.19
N VAL A 4 13.62 -15.67 1.28
CA VAL A 4 12.18 -15.42 1.27
C VAL A 4 11.89 -14.54 2.48
N ARG A 5 11.51 -13.27 2.24
CA ARG A 5 10.97 -12.43 3.30
C ARG A 5 9.52 -12.86 3.54
N GLU A 6 9.16 -13.05 4.81
CA GLU A 6 7.76 -13.13 5.19
C GLU A 6 7.03 -11.86 4.73
N ALA A 7 5.78 -12.02 4.31
CA ALA A 7 4.98 -10.95 3.75
C ALA A 7 3.71 -10.74 4.57
N LEU A 8 3.44 -9.50 4.95
CA LEU A 8 2.19 -9.06 5.56
C LEU A 8 1.29 -8.51 4.45
N TRP A 9 0.18 -9.20 4.19
CA TRP A 9 -0.77 -8.81 3.16
C TRP A 9 -1.88 -7.93 3.73
N VAL A 10 -2.17 -6.84 3.04
CA VAL A 10 -3.21 -5.86 3.37
C VAL A 10 -4.11 -5.70 2.16
N SER A 11 -5.40 -5.99 2.31
CA SER A 11 -6.42 -5.72 1.28
C SER A 11 -7.15 -4.41 1.56
N ASP A 12 -7.59 -3.73 0.50
CA ASP A 12 -8.52 -2.59 0.55
C ASP A 12 -9.74 -2.84 1.45
N GLN A 13 -10.26 -4.08 1.48
CA GLN A 13 -11.45 -4.44 2.24
C GLN A 13 -11.37 -4.09 3.74
N VAL A 14 -10.16 -4.08 4.32
CA VAL A 14 -9.97 -3.69 5.72
C VAL A 14 -10.44 -2.24 5.96
N PHE A 15 -10.27 -1.37 4.96
CA PHE A 15 -10.60 0.05 5.05
C PHE A 15 -12.08 0.33 4.79
N ALA A 16 -12.81 -0.64 4.23
CA ALA A 16 -14.22 -0.49 3.90
C ALA A 16 -15.09 -0.15 5.12
N SER A 17 -14.72 -0.60 6.33
CA SER A 17 -15.45 -0.36 7.58
C SER A 17 -14.82 0.69 8.51
N LEU A 18 -13.60 1.16 8.22
CA LEU A 18 -12.84 2.01 9.15
C LEU A 18 -13.19 3.50 9.00
N GLY A 19 -13.17 4.21 10.13
CA GLY A 19 -13.05 5.67 10.13
C GLY A 19 -11.63 6.12 9.82
N VAL A 20 -11.43 7.43 9.60
CA VAL A 20 -10.13 8.02 9.26
C VAL A 20 -9.06 7.70 10.31
N SER A 21 -9.34 7.96 11.59
CA SER A 21 -8.38 7.76 12.68
C SER A 21 -7.99 6.29 12.82
N ASP A 22 -8.96 5.38 12.74
CA ASP A 22 -8.71 3.94 12.85
C ASP A 22 -7.89 3.43 11.67
N ALA A 23 -8.16 3.90 10.45
CA ALA A 23 -7.38 3.54 9.27
C ALA A 23 -5.90 3.95 9.40
N VAL A 24 -5.65 5.17 9.90
CA VAL A 24 -4.29 5.68 10.14
C VAL A 24 -3.57 4.84 11.22
N LEU A 25 -4.21 4.63 12.36
CA LEU A 25 -3.62 3.84 13.46
C LEU A 25 -3.37 2.39 13.06
N TRP A 26 -4.28 1.81 12.28
CA TRP A 26 -4.15 0.46 11.76
C TRP A 26 -2.95 0.34 10.81
N LEU A 27 -2.79 1.27 9.86
CA LEU A 27 -1.61 1.31 8.97
C LEU A 27 -0.30 1.44 9.74
N GLN A 28 -0.25 2.32 10.73
CA GLN A 28 0.92 2.50 11.58
C GLN A 28 1.29 1.21 12.33
N ALA A 29 0.29 0.47 12.82
CA ALA A 29 0.51 -0.81 13.49
C ALA A 29 1.08 -1.86 12.54
N ARG A 30 0.56 -1.98 11.31
CA ARG A 30 1.06 -2.93 10.30
C ARG A 30 2.47 -2.59 9.84
N VAL A 31 2.79 -1.30 9.66
CA VAL A 31 4.14 -0.87 9.31
C VAL A 31 5.13 -1.18 10.44
N ARG A 32 4.76 -0.91 11.70
CA ARG A 32 5.59 -1.29 12.86
C ARG A 32 5.87 -2.79 12.88
N GLU A 33 4.84 -3.61 12.69
CA GLU A 33 4.95 -5.08 12.62
C GLU A 33 5.93 -5.52 11.51
N CYS A 34 5.84 -4.91 10.32
CA CYS A 34 6.78 -5.18 9.23
C CYS A 34 8.22 -4.79 9.56
N LEU A 35 8.42 -3.66 10.24
CA LEU A 35 9.76 -3.20 10.62
C LEU A 35 10.40 -4.11 11.67
N GLU A 36 9.63 -4.50 12.68
CA GLU A 36 10.08 -5.41 13.75
C GLU A 36 10.37 -6.81 13.20
N GLY A 37 9.47 -7.34 12.36
CA GLY A 37 9.62 -8.66 11.74
C GLY A 37 10.53 -8.70 10.51
N ARG A 38 11.00 -7.54 10.02
CA ARG A 38 11.71 -7.40 8.73
C ARG A 38 10.94 -8.00 7.54
N MET A 39 9.62 -7.83 7.57
CA MET A 39 8.69 -8.36 6.58
C MET A 39 8.50 -7.41 5.39
N LEU A 40 8.03 -7.96 4.27
CA LEU A 40 7.52 -7.19 3.15
C LEU A 40 6.06 -6.80 3.42
N LEU A 41 5.72 -5.51 3.28
CA LEU A 41 4.33 -5.08 3.25
C LEU A 41 3.78 -5.23 1.83
N VAL A 42 2.74 -6.05 1.64
CA VAL A 42 2.03 -6.16 0.36
C VAL A 42 0.67 -5.51 0.52
N VAL A 43 0.39 -4.48 -0.28
CA VAL A 43 -0.93 -3.83 -0.33
C VAL A 43 -1.63 -4.24 -1.61
N ASP A 44 -2.69 -5.04 -1.48
CA ASP A 44 -3.50 -5.52 -2.58
C ASP A 44 -4.65 -4.56 -2.90
N ASP A 45 -4.91 -4.34 -4.19
CA ASP A 45 -5.84 -3.35 -4.72
C ASP A 45 -5.60 -1.92 -4.12
N LEU A 46 -4.35 -1.41 -4.12
CA LEU A 46 -4.01 -0.12 -3.49
C LEU A 46 -4.81 1.07 -4.06
N GLU A 47 -5.14 1.06 -5.35
CA GLU A 47 -5.95 2.13 -5.94
C GLU A 47 -7.40 2.12 -5.42
N LYS A 48 -7.92 0.96 -5.02
CA LYS A 48 -9.25 0.89 -4.40
C LYS A 48 -9.22 1.35 -2.95
N LEU A 49 -8.16 1.00 -2.22
CA LEU A 49 -7.94 1.53 -0.88
C LEU A 49 -7.99 3.06 -0.92
N ALA A 50 -7.24 3.67 -1.84
CA ALA A 50 -7.23 5.13 -2.01
C ALA A 50 -8.60 5.70 -2.42
N ALA A 51 -9.44 4.91 -3.09
CA ALA A 51 -10.77 5.31 -3.54
C ALA A 51 -11.86 5.20 -2.45
N HIS A 52 -11.57 4.67 -1.27
CA HIS A 52 -12.56 4.65 -0.19
C HIS A 52 -12.93 6.06 0.27
N GLU A 53 -14.22 6.41 0.16
CA GLU A 53 -14.73 7.75 0.46
C GLU A 53 -14.40 8.23 1.89
N ARG A 54 -14.48 7.32 2.86
CA ARG A 54 -14.34 7.67 4.29
C ARG A 54 -12.91 7.95 4.71
N CYS A 55 -11.96 7.13 4.27
CA CYS A 55 -10.60 7.15 4.80
C CYS A 55 -9.50 6.97 3.76
N GLY A 56 -9.84 6.71 2.49
CA GLY A 56 -8.88 6.33 1.45
C GLY A 56 -7.80 7.39 1.21
N ALA A 57 -8.19 8.66 1.10
CA ALA A 57 -7.24 9.76 0.93
C ALA A 57 -6.26 9.89 2.11
N ALA A 58 -6.77 9.77 3.35
CA ALA A 58 -5.95 9.85 4.56
C ALA A 58 -5.04 8.63 4.71
N ALA A 59 -5.55 7.43 4.40
CA ALA A 59 -4.78 6.18 4.44
C ALA A 59 -3.65 6.17 3.40
N ALA A 60 -3.92 6.63 2.17
CA ALA A 60 -2.92 6.75 1.12
C ALA A 60 -1.83 7.77 1.49
N GLU A 61 -2.21 8.92 2.03
CA GLU A 61 -1.26 9.93 2.50
C GLU A 61 -0.43 9.44 3.70
N GLU A 62 -1.02 8.70 4.62
CA GLU A 62 -0.28 8.11 5.74
C GLU A 62 0.70 7.03 5.27
N LEU A 63 0.30 6.15 4.35
CA LEU A 63 1.20 5.17 3.75
C LEU A 63 2.42 5.86 3.14
N ARG A 64 2.20 6.94 2.38
CA ARG A 64 3.29 7.76 1.81
C ARG A 64 4.23 8.31 2.89
N ARG A 65 3.67 8.85 3.98
CA ARG A 65 4.47 9.39 5.11
C ARG A 65 5.25 8.30 5.81
N LEU A 66 4.68 7.12 5.98
CA LEU A 66 5.35 5.98 6.61
C LEU A 66 6.51 5.48 5.74
N MET A 67 6.32 5.34 4.43
CA MET A 67 7.39 4.99 3.49
C MET A 67 8.52 6.02 3.52
N ALA A 68 8.20 7.32 3.54
CA ALA A 68 9.20 8.38 3.61
C ALA A 68 9.99 8.40 4.93
N ARG A 69 9.35 8.01 6.05
CA ARG A 69 9.97 7.98 7.38
C ARG A 69 10.75 6.71 7.68
N ALA A 70 10.44 5.61 6.99
CA ALA A 70 11.05 4.31 7.22
C ALA A 70 11.68 3.74 5.93
N PRO A 71 12.88 4.17 5.54
CA PRO A 71 13.55 3.71 4.31
C PRO A 71 13.84 2.20 4.28
N SER A 72 13.82 1.53 5.44
CA SER A 72 13.98 0.09 5.56
C SER A 72 12.69 -0.70 5.31
N LEU A 73 11.54 -0.03 5.25
CA LEU A 73 10.25 -0.64 4.92
C LEU A 73 10.24 -0.99 3.43
N SER A 74 10.05 -2.26 3.12
CA SER A 74 9.78 -2.70 1.75
C SER A 74 8.28 -2.78 1.55
N VAL A 75 7.78 -2.15 0.48
CA VAL A 75 6.37 -2.14 0.12
C VAL A 75 6.20 -2.59 -1.32
N VAL A 76 5.30 -3.54 -1.56
CA VAL A 76 4.79 -3.88 -2.88
C VAL A 76 3.32 -3.51 -2.92
N ALA A 77 2.93 -2.69 -3.89
CA ALA A 77 1.54 -2.36 -4.16
C ALA A 77 1.06 -3.12 -5.39
N LEU A 78 -0.02 -3.88 -5.25
CA LEU A 78 -0.71 -4.51 -6.37
C LEU A 78 -1.88 -3.61 -6.76
N CYS A 79 -1.99 -3.36 -8.05
CA CYS A 79 -3.06 -2.56 -8.63
C CYS A 79 -3.68 -3.31 -9.80
N ARG A 80 -4.97 -3.07 -10.06
CA ARG A 80 -5.62 -3.57 -11.28
C ARG A 80 -5.14 -2.79 -12.49
N PRO A 81 -5.46 -3.25 -13.73
CA PRO A 81 -5.18 -2.47 -14.93
C PRO A 81 -5.66 -1.02 -14.82
N GLY A 82 -4.75 -0.08 -15.12
CA GLY A 82 -4.95 1.37 -15.01
C GLY A 82 -4.99 1.91 -13.57
N GLY A 83 -4.67 1.09 -12.57
CA GLY A 83 -4.69 1.49 -11.16
C GLY A 83 -3.59 2.49 -10.79
N ASP A 84 -2.44 2.45 -11.48
CA ASP A 84 -1.39 3.48 -11.35
C ASP A 84 -1.93 4.88 -11.67
N ARG A 85 -2.72 5.01 -12.74
CA ARG A 85 -3.36 6.28 -13.12
C ARG A 85 -4.42 6.71 -12.12
N ARG A 86 -5.31 5.80 -11.70
CA ARG A 86 -6.34 6.11 -10.67
C ARG A 86 -5.71 6.53 -9.35
N LEU A 87 -4.64 5.85 -8.95
CA LEU A 87 -3.89 6.18 -7.75
C LEU A 87 -3.15 7.52 -7.90
N PHE A 88 -2.66 7.85 -9.09
CA PHE A 88 -2.03 9.14 -9.36
C PHE A 88 -3.04 10.28 -9.25
N ASP A 89 -4.25 10.11 -9.76
CA ASP A 89 -5.32 11.11 -9.65
C ASP A 89 -5.71 11.34 -8.17
N ALA A 90 -5.62 10.32 -7.32
CA ALA A 90 -5.92 10.40 -5.89
C ALA A 90 -4.75 10.95 -5.05
N ASN A 91 -3.53 10.48 -5.27
CA ASN A 91 -2.33 10.90 -4.54
C ASN A 91 -1.07 10.78 -5.44
N PRO A 92 -0.71 11.83 -6.19
CA PRO A 92 0.47 11.83 -7.06
C PRO A 92 1.78 11.60 -6.30
N ALA A 93 1.86 12.04 -5.05
CA ALA A 93 3.07 11.94 -4.26
C ALA A 93 3.32 10.52 -3.76
N LEU A 94 2.26 9.74 -3.51
CA LEU A 94 2.38 8.32 -3.19
C LEU A 94 2.88 7.53 -4.41
N VAL A 95 2.30 7.75 -5.60
CA VAL A 95 2.74 7.05 -6.82
C VAL A 95 4.22 7.31 -7.12
N ARG A 96 4.70 8.54 -6.92
CA ARG A 96 6.12 8.90 -7.11
C ARG A 96 7.08 8.23 -6.11
N ALA A 97 6.57 7.63 -5.05
CA ALA A 97 7.37 6.86 -4.10
C ALA A 97 7.54 5.39 -4.51
N PHE A 98 6.92 4.96 -5.62
CA PHE A 98 7.02 3.61 -6.16
C PHE A 98 7.69 3.58 -7.53
N ASP A 99 8.40 2.49 -7.80
CA ASP A 99 8.74 2.07 -9.16
C ASP A 99 7.58 1.24 -9.74
N VAL A 100 7.07 1.63 -10.92
CA VAL A 100 5.93 0.97 -11.55
C VAL A 100 6.39 -0.15 -12.49
N ALA A 101 6.04 -1.39 -12.15
CA ALA A 101 6.22 -2.56 -13.00
C ALA A 101 4.86 -3.00 -13.59
N ARG A 102 4.72 -2.94 -14.92
CA ARG A 102 3.51 -3.41 -15.60
C ARG A 102 3.57 -4.92 -15.79
N THR A 103 2.55 -5.60 -15.29
CA THR A 103 2.36 -7.04 -15.48
C THR A 103 1.47 -7.31 -16.70
N ARG A 104 1.58 -8.53 -17.22
CA ARG A 104 0.71 -9.06 -18.27
C ARG A 104 0.39 -10.50 -17.91
N ASP A 105 -0.72 -11.00 -18.43
CA ASP A 105 -1.03 -12.41 -18.30
C ASP A 105 0.11 -13.24 -18.90
N PHE A 106 0.35 -14.41 -18.30
CA PHE A 106 1.20 -15.40 -18.92
C PHE A 106 0.48 -15.81 -20.21
N ALA A 107 1.16 -15.65 -21.34
CA ALA A 107 0.63 -16.18 -22.59
C ALA A 107 0.60 -17.71 -22.46
N ASP A 108 -0.51 -18.32 -22.88
CA ASP A 108 -0.51 -19.73 -23.25
C ASP A 108 0.36 -19.94 -24.51
#